data_AF-A0A3Q9G6Q0-F1
#
_entry.id   AF-A0A3Q9G6Q0-F1
#
_cell.length_a   1.000
_cell.length_b   1.000
_cell.length_c   1.000
_cell.angle_alpha   90.00
_cell.angle_beta   90.00
_cell.angle_gamma   90.00
#
_symmetry.space_group_name_H-M   'P 1'
#
loop_
_entity.id
_entity.type
_entity.pdbx_description
1 polymer ?
#
loop_
_entity_poly.entity_id
_entity_poly.type
_entity_poly.pdbx_seq_one_letter_code
_entity_poly.pdbx_strand_id
1 'polypeptide(L)' 'MALSTNYAANGRPSSAQQLRDAEIAPQLLELWEENDFVYGVRKFWKVAKRARIDIGRDQTARFMNLLGVEDMRRE' A
#
# COMPACT_ATOMS: atom_id res chain seq x y z
N MET A 1 4.05 -27.70 14.44
CA MET A 1 4.94 -26.65 13.90
C MET A 1 4.43 -26.30 12.52
N ALA A 2 3.93 -25.09 12.28
CA ALA A 2 3.56 -24.65 10.94
C ALA A 2 4.59 -23.62 10.45
N LEU A 3 5.36 -24.01 9.45
CA LEU A 3 6.41 -23.21 8.84
C LEU A 3 5.81 -22.23 7.83
N SER A 4 6.10 -20.94 8.05
CA SER A 4 6.14 -19.80 7.11
C SER A 4 5.01 -19.61 6.08
N THR A 5 4.18 -18.61 6.38
CA THR A 5 3.33 -17.82 5.49
C THR A 5 4.06 -17.33 4.24
N ASN A 6 3.54 -17.66 3.05
CA ASN A 6 3.81 -16.89 1.84
C ASN A 6 2.56 -16.78 0.95
N TYR A 7 2.35 -15.57 0.44
CA TYR A 7 1.19 -15.10 -0.30
C TYR A 7 1.07 -15.81 -1.66
N ALA A 8 0.13 -16.76 -1.78
CA ALA A 8 -0.31 -17.29 -3.05
C ALA A 8 -1.49 -16.47 -3.58
N ALA A 9 -1.23 -15.58 -4.54
CA ALA A 9 -2.25 -15.07 -5.43
C ALA A 9 -2.58 -16.18 -6.44
N ASN A 10 -3.73 -16.86 -6.31
CA ASN A 10 -4.33 -17.67 -7.37
C ASN A 10 -5.79 -18.04 -7.01
N GLY A 11 -6.78 -17.47 -7.72
CA GLY A 11 -8.11 -18.07 -7.89
C GLY A 11 -9.17 -17.87 -6.80
N ARG A 12 -9.00 -16.97 -5.82
CA ARG A 12 -10.10 -16.60 -4.90
C ARG A 12 -10.87 -15.40 -5.47
N PRO A 13 -12.21 -15.36 -5.40
CA PRO A 13 -12.96 -14.16 -5.75
C PRO A 13 -12.35 -12.99 -4.97
N SER A 14 -12.09 -11.87 -5.66
CA SER A 14 -11.48 -10.67 -5.08
C SER A 14 -12.14 -10.40 -3.74
N SER A 15 -11.39 -10.56 -2.65
CA SER A 15 -11.93 -10.24 -1.33
C SER A 15 -12.38 -8.78 -1.32
N ALA A 16 -13.39 -8.42 -0.54
CA ALA A 16 -13.86 -7.02 -0.45
C ALA A 16 -12.70 -6.02 -0.22
N GLN A 17 -11.64 -6.47 0.45
CA GLN A 17 -10.40 -5.74 0.65
C GLN A 17 -9.65 -5.43 -0.66
N GLN A 18 -9.53 -6.38 -1.59
CA GLN A 18 -8.83 -6.18 -2.86
C GLN A 18 -9.58 -5.24 -3.80
N LEU A 19 -10.91 -5.31 -3.80
CA LEU A 19 -11.74 -4.36 -4.56
C LEU A 19 -11.55 -2.95 -4.01
N ARG A 20 -11.62 -2.80 -2.68
CA ARG A 20 -11.38 -1.53 -2.01
C ARG A 20 -9.97 -0.99 -2.24
N ASP A 21 -8.95 -1.85 -2.14
CA ASP A 21 -7.55 -1.49 -2.40
C ASP A 21 -7.39 -0.99 -3.86
N ALA A 22 -8.08 -1.61 -4.83
CA ALA A 22 -8.08 -1.17 -6.23
C ALA A 22 -8.85 0.14 -6.47
N GLU A 23 -9.93 0.39 -5.74
CA GLU A 23 -10.69 1.65 -5.80
C GLU A 23 -9.88 2.84 -5.29
N ILE A 24 -9.08 2.64 -4.24
CA ILE A 24 -8.26 3.71 -3.63
C ILE A 24 -6.87 3.84 -4.27
N ALA A 25 -6.40 2.83 -5.01
CA ALA A 25 -5.06 2.84 -5.61
C ALA A 25 -4.76 4.05 -6.52
N PRO A 26 -5.68 4.51 -7.39
CA PRO A 26 -5.45 5.71 -8.19
C PRO A 26 -5.27 6.97 -7.34
N GLN A 27 -6.11 7.15 -6.30
CA GLN A 27 -6.01 8.30 -5.38
C GLN A 27 -4.70 8.31 -4.60
N LEU A 28 -4.20 7.13 -4.24
CA LEU A 28 -2.89 6.99 -3.58
C LEU A 28 -1.74 7.29 -4.55
N LEU A 29 -1.87 6.93 -5.82
CA LEU A 29 -0.86 7.21 -6.84
C LEU A 29 -0.72 8.71 -7.08
N GLU A 30 -1.84 9.40 -7.30
CA GLU A 30 -1.88 10.86 -7.44
C GLU A 30 -1.27 11.53 -6.19
N LEU A 31 -1.68 11.12 -5.00
CA LEU A 31 -1.15 11.67 -3.76
C LEU A 31 0.36 11.40 -3.60
N TRP A 32 0.86 10.28 -4.09
CA TRP A 32 2.29 9.95 -4.04
C TRP A 32 3.10 10.83 -5.01
N GLU A 33 2.57 11.07 -6.20
CA GLU A 33 3.15 11.99 -7.20
C GLU A 33 3.13 13.44 -6.72
N GLU A 34 2.01 13.91 -6.15
CA GLU A 34 1.85 15.28 -5.60
C GLU A 34 2.80 15.60 -4.44
N ASN A 35 3.29 14.58 -3.74
CA ASN A 35 4.18 14.77 -2.59
C ASN A 35 5.65 14.43 -2.91
N ASP A 36 6.07 14.53 -4.17
CA ASP A 36 7.45 14.28 -4.63
C ASP A 36 7.97 12.88 -4.25
N PHE A 37 7.13 11.85 -4.42
CA PHE A 37 7.49 10.45 -4.17
C PHE A 37 7.95 10.18 -2.73
N VAL A 38 7.22 10.71 -1.75
CA VAL A 38 7.52 10.57 -0.31
C VAL A 38 8.00 9.16 0.06
N TYR A 39 9.21 9.10 0.63
CA TYR A 39 9.82 7.85 1.03
C TYR A 39 9.17 7.25 2.28
N GLY A 40 8.71 6.01 2.13
CA GLY A 40 8.43 5.09 3.22
C GLY A 40 6.99 5.07 3.71
N VAL A 41 6.55 3.86 4.05
CA VAL A 41 5.20 3.50 4.50
C VAL A 41 4.67 4.44 5.59
N ARG A 42 5.50 4.77 6.60
CA ARG A 42 5.06 5.62 7.72
C ARG A 42 4.75 7.05 7.29
N LYS A 43 5.56 7.63 6.42
CA LYS A 43 5.41 9.03 6.01
C LYS A 43 4.24 9.15 5.04
N PHE A 44 4.15 8.23 4.08
CA PHE A 44 3.03 8.18 3.14
C PHE A 44 1.68 7.88 3.83
N TRP A 45 1.63 6.97 4.81
CA TRP A 45 0.42 6.72 5.61
C TRP A 45 -0.11 7.98 6.32
N LYS A 46 0.79 8.82 6.85
CA LYS A 46 0.39 10.10 7.46
C LYS A 46 -0.16 11.10 6.44
N VAL A 47 0.40 11.12 5.23
CA VAL A 47 -0.07 11.97 4.13
C VAL A 47 -1.46 11.51 3.68
N ALA A 48 -1.65 10.21 3.44
CA ALA A 48 -2.96 9.63 3.11
C ALA A 48 -4.02 9.95 4.19
N LYS A 49 -3.66 9.83 5.47
CA LYS A 49 -4.56 10.21 6.58
C LYS A 49 -4.93 11.70 6.57
N ARG A 50 -3.99 12.59 6.21
CA ARG A 50 -4.25 14.04 6.06
C ARG A 50 -5.15 14.33 4.86
N ALA A 51 -5.00 13.57 3.78
CA ALA A 51 -5.89 13.60 2.61
C ALA A 51 -7.26 12.94 2.86
N ARG A 52 -7.55 12.50 4.09
CA ARG A 52 -8.79 11.78 4.48
C ARG A 52 -9.02 10.48 3.70
N ILE A 53 -7.95 9.87 3.19
CA ILE A 53 -8.00 8.54 2.58
C ILE A 53 -7.96 7.50 3.71
N ASP A 54 -9.00 6.67 3.77
CA ASP A 54 -9.12 5.62 4.77
C ASP A 54 -8.29 4.38 4.39
N ILE A 55 -6.99 4.45 4.68
CA ILE A 55 -6.02 3.39 4.43
C ILE A 55 -5.23 3.03 5.70
N GLY A 56 -5.09 1.73 5.94
CA GLY A 56 -4.24 1.20 7.02
C GLY A 56 -2.76 1.17 6.64
N ARG A 57 -1.87 1.15 7.65
CA ARG A 57 -0.42 1.11 7.44
C ARG A 57 0.05 -0.08 6.58
N ASP A 58 -0.56 -1.25 6.75
CA ASP A 58 -0.20 -2.44 5.97
C ASP A 58 -0.72 -2.37 4.53
N GLN A 59 -1.87 -1.73 4.30
CA GLN A 59 -2.36 -1.42 2.96
C GLN A 59 -1.40 -0.43 2.27
N THR A 60 -0.89 0.56 2.99
CA THR A 60 0.14 1.49 2.49
C THR A 60 1.43 0.77 2.10
N ALA A 61 1.88 -0.21 2.90
CA ALA A 61 3.05 -1.01 2.58
C ALA A 61 2.84 -1.83 1.29
N ARG A 62 1.69 -2.51 1.17
CA ARG A 62 1.34 -3.26 -0.05
C ARG A 62 1.27 -2.36 -1.28
N PHE A 63 0.67 -1.17 -1.16
CA PHE A 63 0.63 -0.20 -2.24
C PHE A 63 2.04 0.24 -2.67
N MET A 64 2.92 0.55 -1.73
CA MET A 64 4.31 0.90 -2.04
C MET A 64 5.11 -0.27 -2.62
N ASN A 65 4.81 -1.51 -2.24
CA ASN A 65 5.38 -2.72 -2.87
C ASN A 65 4.95 -2.88 -4.32
N LEU A 66 3.66 -2.69 -4.61
CA LEU A 66 3.13 -2.73 -5.98
C LEU A 66 3.77 -1.66 -6.89
N LEU A 67 4.11 -0.50 -6.34
CA LEU A 67 4.82 0.57 -7.06
C LEU A 67 6.34 0.35 -7.18
N GLY A 68 6.89 -0.70 -6.56
CA GLY A 68 8.33 -0.97 -6.54
C GLY A 68 9.14 -0.02 -5.64
N VAL A 69 8.50 0.63 -4.66
CA VAL A 69 9.07 1.69 -3.80
C VAL A 69 9.53 1.14 -2.44
N GLU A 70 9.46 -0.19 -2.23
CA GLU A 70 9.51 -0.83 -0.90
C GLU A 70 10.71 -0.52 -0.02
N ASP A 71 11.86 -0.10 -0.54
CA ASP A 71 13.06 -0.11 0.31
C ASP A 71 14.07 0.99 0.01
N MET A 72 13.61 2.25 -0.10
CA MET A 72 14.55 3.38 -0.14
C MET A 72 15.18 3.71 1.22
N ARG A 73 15.10 2.82 2.25
CA ARG A 73 15.89 2.88 3.51
C ARG A 73 16.03 1.52 4.21
N ARG A 74 17.08 0.77 3.85
CA ARG A 74 17.97 0.15 4.85
C ARG A 74 19.18 1.06 5.05
N GLU A 75 19.07 2.00 5.99
CA GLU A 75 20.21 2.61 6.71
C GLU A 75 19.80 2.85 8.16
#